data_AF-A0A2H3BUB8-F1
#
_entry.id   AF-A0A2H3BUB8-F1
#
_cell.length_a   1.000
_cell.length_b   1.000
_cell.length_c   1.000
_cell.angle_alpha   90.00
_cell.angle_beta   90.00
_cell.angle_gamma   90.00
#
_symmetry.space_group_name_H-M   'P 1'
#
loop_
_entity.id
_entity.type
_entity.pdbx_description
1 polymer ?
#
loop_
_entity_poly.entity_id
_entity_poly.type
_entity_poly.pdbx_seq_one_letter_code
_entity_poly.pdbx_strand_id
1 'polypeptide(L)'
;MADVRISAFVAVTSVVFLATAYSVVYGTYIDTSDPLLSHLPHPLSQSIYWATKSNFLNVYFIKYAWGWTSAAFLFSWATSSPDTRTVSRMLKWVTETAAWLVFTSWFFGPALLDRAILMSGGNCFVSLPSGETMTVPHDFCFTKSTLTPAETHLFSASFVAPPGWEGKPRLRKGHDVSGHIFLLTMSILFLADQLRPSLRHPFTHWPTIHKYAVAANIALLATWLFASATTSAYFHSPLEKITGYILGVMTFGLTQIPSLIKANTVRAEKLHSS
;
A
#
# COMPACT_ATOMS: atom_id res chain seq x y z
N MET A 1 16.25 -21.84 12.16
CA MET A 1 16.09 -20.67 11.27
C MET A 1 15.19 -19.67 11.95
N ALA A 2 15.53 -18.37 11.90
CA ALA A 2 14.64 -17.31 12.39
C ALA A 2 13.29 -17.37 11.64
N ASP A 3 12.18 -17.06 12.31
CA ASP A 3 10.87 -17.00 11.63
C ASP A 3 10.94 -15.92 10.54
N VAL A 4 10.70 -16.31 9.29
CA VAL A 4 10.78 -15.41 8.14
C VAL A 4 9.84 -14.22 8.27
N ARG A 5 8.74 -14.32 9.03
CA ARG A 5 7.85 -13.18 9.33
C ARG A 5 8.54 -12.14 10.19
N ILE A 6 9.28 -12.57 11.21
CA ILE A 6 10.04 -11.67 12.08
C ILE A 6 11.13 -11.00 11.26
N SER A 7 11.82 -11.78 10.42
CA SER A 7 12.85 -11.25 9.52
C SER A 7 12.28 -10.20 8.55
N ALA A 8 11.12 -10.49 7.93
CA ALA A 8 10.43 -9.57 7.05
C ALA A 8 9.92 -8.32 7.76
N PHE A 9 9.36 -8.47 8.97
CA PHE A 9 8.95 -7.36 9.83
C PHE A 9 10.13 -6.45 10.15
N VAL A 10 11.22 -7.00 10.70
CA VAL A 10 12.43 -6.22 11.00
C VAL A 10 12.97 -5.53 9.75
N ALA A 11 12.99 -6.21 8.60
CA ALA A 11 13.45 -5.64 7.34
C ALA A 11 12.59 -4.45 6.90
N VAL A 12 11.26 -4.61 6.84
CA VAL A 12 10.38 -3.52 6.40
C VAL A 12 10.37 -2.36 7.40
N THR A 13 10.38 -2.63 8.71
CA THR A 13 10.49 -1.60 9.75
C THR A 13 11.78 -0.81 9.58
N SER A 14 12.91 -1.50 9.41
CA SER A 14 14.22 -0.86 9.25
C SER A 14 14.27 -0.02 7.97
N VAL A 15 13.78 -0.56 6.86
CA VAL A 15 13.76 0.15 5.57
C VAL A 15 12.90 1.41 5.66
N VAL A 16 11.67 1.31 6.16
CA VAL A 16 10.75 2.46 6.27
C VAL A 16 11.33 3.50 7.23
N PHE A 17 11.86 3.07 8.38
CA PHE A 17 12.44 3.98 9.36
C PHE A 17 13.68 4.71 8.82
N LEU A 18 14.67 3.97 8.31
CA LEU A 18 15.93 4.55 7.84
C LEU A 18 15.73 5.45 6.62
N ALA A 19 14.88 5.04 5.66
CA ALA A 19 14.58 5.86 4.49
C ALA A 19 13.73 7.09 4.85
N THR A 20 12.83 7.00 5.83
CA THR A 20 12.12 8.17 6.36
C THR A 20 13.08 9.13 7.06
N ALA A 21 13.97 8.62 7.91
CA ALA A 21 14.99 9.42 8.58
C ALA A 21 15.91 10.12 7.56
N TYR A 22 16.38 9.40 6.55
CA TYR A 22 17.09 9.98 5.41
C TYR A 22 16.27 11.11 4.77
N SER A 23 14.99 10.89 4.49
CA SER A 23 14.16 11.89 3.83
C SER A 23 14.01 13.18 4.64
N VAL A 24 13.96 13.07 5.96
CA VAL A 24 13.89 14.22 6.88
C VAL A 24 15.22 14.96 6.94
N VAL A 25 16.33 14.23 7.10
CA VAL A 25 17.68 14.81 7.20
C VAL A 25 18.05 15.57 5.93
N TYR A 26 17.71 15.03 4.76
CA TYR A 26 18.09 15.61 3.46
C TYR A 26 16.96 16.39 2.79
N GLY A 27 15.79 16.54 3.44
CA GLY A 27 14.64 17.26 2.88
C GLY A 27 14.14 16.68 1.55
N THR A 28 14.25 15.37 1.34
CA THR A 28 13.92 14.73 0.04
C THR A 28 12.47 14.28 -0.06
N TYR A 29 11.67 14.39 1.00
CA TYR A 29 10.25 14.05 0.95
C TYR A 29 9.38 15.19 0.41
N ILE A 30 8.19 14.85 -0.08
CA ILE A 30 7.14 15.81 -0.44
C ILE A 30 5.88 15.48 0.36
N ASP A 31 5.26 16.51 0.91
CA ASP A 31 3.92 16.41 1.51
C ASP A 31 2.88 16.17 0.41
N THR A 32 2.28 14.98 0.39
CA THR A 32 1.28 14.63 -0.62
C THR A 32 -0.11 15.17 -0.31
N SER A 33 -0.33 15.61 0.94
CA SER A 33 -1.54 16.29 1.36
C SER A 33 -1.59 17.74 0.90
N ASP A 34 -0.46 18.36 0.53
CA ASP A 34 -0.45 19.75 0.06
C ASP A 34 -1.01 19.86 -1.38
N PRO A 35 -2.13 20.59 -1.59
CA PRO A 35 -2.71 20.76 -2.92
C PRO A 35 -1.81 21.56 -3.88
N LEU A 36 -0.94 22.43 -3.36
CA LEU A 36 -0.02 23.26 -4.17
C LEU A 36 1.18 22.46 -4.67
N LEU A 37 1.62 21.44 -3.93
CA LEU A 37 2.81 20.66 -4.27
C LEU A 37 2.47 19.33 -4.94
N SER A 38 1.37 18.68 -4.54
CA SER A 38 1.11 17.28 -4.90
C SER A 38 0.85 17.05 -6.39
N HIS A 39 0.46 18.07 -7.14
CA HIS A 39 0.24 18.01 -8.59
C HIS A 39 1.52 18.26 -9.42
N LEU A 40 2.55 18.86 -8.82
CA LEU A 40 3.80 19.18 -9.49
C LEU A 40 4.74 17.96 -9.60
N PRO A 41 5.69 17.98 -10.56
CA PRO A 41 6.81 17.06 -10.55
C PRO A 41 7.63 17.19 -9.26
N HIS A 42 8.21 16.08 -8.80
CA HIS A 42 9.10 16.11 -7.65
C HIS A 42 10.33 16.99 -7.96
N PRO A 43 10.82 17.86 -7.05
CA PRO A 43 11.99 18.72 -7.32
C PRO A 43 13.23 17.93 -7.75
N LEU A 44 13.47 16.78 -7.12
CA LEU A 44 14.56 15.85 -7.48
C LEU A 44 14.27 14.95 -8.70
N SER A 45 13.15 15.10 -9.41
CA SER A 45 12.79 14.21 -10.53
C SER A 45 13.75 14.29 -11.73
N GLN A 46 14.48 15.41 -11.88
CA GLN A 46 15.46 15.61 -12.95
C GLN A 46 16.81 14.95 -12.65
N SER A 47 17.17 14.78 -11.37
CA SER A 47 18.46 14.23 -10.95
C SER A 47 18.35 12.80 -10.40
N ILE A 48 17.18 12.42 -9.87
CA ILE A 48 16.94 11.14 -9.22
C ILE A 48 15.76 10.44 -9.89
N TYR A 49 16.06 9.38 -10.64
CA TYR A 49 15.05 8.57 -11.34
C TYR A 49 13.93 8.07 -10.41
N TRP A 50 14.28 7.65 -9.19
CA TRP A 50 13.32 7.11 -8.22
C TRP A 50 12.37 8.16 -7.63
N ALA A 51 12.70 9.45 -7.72
CA ALA A 51 11.82 10.54 -7.30
C ALA A 51 10.73 10.86 -8.35
N THR A 52 10.77 10.23 -9.52
CA THR A 52 9.80 10.44 -10.60
C THR A 52 8.61 9.51 -10.46
N LYS A 53 7.37 10.05 -10.44
CA LYS A 53 6.12 9.26 -10.32
C LYS A 53 5.89 8.29 -11.49
N SER A 54 6.52 8.50 -12.64
CA SER A 54 6.44 7.62 -13.82
C SER A 54 7.58 6.61 -13.94
N ASN A 55 8.37 6.41 -12.88
CA ASN A 55 9.42 5.40 -12.89
C ASN A 55 8.85 3.97 -13.08
N PHE A 56 9.68 3.07 -13.60
CA PHE A 56 9.32 1.68 -13.95
C PHE A 56 8.69 0.92 -12.78
N LEU A 57 9.28 1.04 -11.58
CA LEU A 57 8.81 0.36 -10.38
C LEU A 57 7.40 0.83 -10.01
N ASN A 58 7.13 2.14 -10.08
CA ASN A 58 5.81 2.65 -9.75
C ASN A 58 4.74 2.23 -10.77
N VAL A 59 5.04 2.38 -12.06
CA VAL A 59 4.06 2.15 -13.13
C VAL A 59 3.64 0.68 -13.22
N TYR A 60 4.59 -0.25 -13.15
CA TYR A 60 4.32 -1.66 -13.40
C TYR A 60 4.16 -2.52 -12.14
N PHE A 61 4.83 -2.16 -11.05
CA PHE A 61 4.81 -2.97 -9.83
C PHE A 61 3.93 -2.36 -8.75
N ILE A 62 4.25 -1.16 -8.27
CA ILE A 62 3.60 -0.59 -7.07
C ILE A 62 2.09 -0.38 -7.29
N LYS A 63 1.69 0.19 -8.43
CA LYS A 63 0.26 0.39 -8.77
C LYS A 63 -0.55 -0.90 -8.81
N TYR A 64 0.10 -2.03 -9.08
CA TYR A 64 -0.50 -3.36 -9.16
C TYR A 64 -0.01 -4.28 -8.05
N ALA A 65 0.50 -3.73 -6.94
CA ALA A 65 1.23 -4.52 -5.95
C ALA A 65 0.40 -5.66 -5.36
N TRP A 66 -0.87 -5.42 -5.02
CA TRP A 66 -1.74 -6.49 -4.52
C TRP A 66 -1.98 -7.59 -5.55
N GLY A 67 -2.08 -7.24 -6.84
CA GLY A 67 -2.24 -8.18 -7.93
C GLY A 67 -1.03 -9.10 -8.07
N TRP A 68 0.18 -8.52 -8.07
CA TRP A 68 1.43 -9.28 -8.09
C TRP A 68 1.62 -10.15 -6.84
N THR A 69 1.31 -9.60 -5.66
CA THR A 69 1.33 -10.34 -4.38
C THR A 69 0.37 -11.54 -4.42
N SER A 70 -0.84 -11.34 -4.92
CA SER A 70 -1.84 -12.41 -5.07
C SER A 70 -1.38 -13.46 -6.07
N ALA A 71 -0.83 -13.05 -7.23
CA ALA A 71 -0.32 -13.99 -8.23
C ALA A 71 0.84 -14.83 -7.69
N ALA A 72 1.80 -14.21 -7.00
CA ALA A 72 2.92 -14.91 -6.39
C ALA A 72 2.46 -15.91 -5.31
N PHE A 73 1.50 -15.52 -4.46
CA PHE A 73 0.90 -16.40 -3.48
C PHE A 73 0.15 -17.58 -4.12
N LEU A 74 -0.75 -17.31 -5.06
CA LEU A 74 -1.55 -18.35 -5.72
C LEU A 74 -0.66 -19.33 -6.49
N PHE A 75 0.41 -18.84 -7.14
CA PHE A 75 1.38 -19.70 -7.82
C PHE A 75 2.15 -20.58 -6.81
N SER A 76 2.61 -20.02 -5.69
CA SER A 76 3.26 -20.81 -4.63
C SER A 76 2.31 -21.82 -4.01
N TRP A 77 1.06 -21.46 -3.74
CA TRP A 77 0.05 -22.35 -3.19
C TRP A 77 -0.32 -23.47 -4.17
N ALA A 78 -0.56 -23.15 -5.44
CA ALA A 78 -0.95 -24.15 -6.45
C ALA A 78 0.17 -25.15 -6.77
N THR A 79 1.43 -24.76 -6.60
CA THR A 79 2.61 -25.61 -6.86
C THR A 79 3.14 -26.31 -5.62
N SER A 80 2.67 -25.94 -4.42
CA SER A 80 3.11 -26.58 -3.18
C SER A 80 2.56 -28.00 -3.06
N SER A 81 3.13 -28.78 -2.15
CA SER A 81 2.67 -30.14 -1.86
C SER A 81 1.22 -30.15 -1.33
N PRO A 82 0.42 -31.21 -1.55
CA PRO A 82 -0.99 -31.24 -1.13
C PRO A 82 -1.23 -30.95 0.36
N ASP A 83 -0.33 -31.39 1.23
CA ASP A 83 -0.35 -31.17 2.69
C ASP A 83 -0.20 -29.68 3.07
N THR A 84 0.42 -28.87 2.21
CA THR A 84 0.61 -27.43 2.45
C THR A 84 -0.44 -26.55 1.76
N ARG A 85 -1.32 -27.12 0.92
CA ARG A 85 -2.45 -26.44 0.24
C ARG A 85 -3.65 -26.25 1.17
N THR A 86 -3.42 -25.64 2.31
CA THR A 86 -4.43 -25.51 3.35
C THR A 86 -5.43 -24.38 3.05
N VAL A 87 -6.68 -24.57 3.48
CA VAL A 87 -7.74 -23.53 3.47
C VAL A 87 -7.33 -22.34 4.34
N SER A 88 -6.61 -22.57 5.44
CA SER A 88 -6.15 -21.49 6.32
C SER A 88 -5.31 -20.44 5.58
N ARG A 89 -4.44 -20.86 4.64
CA ARG A 89 -3.65 -19.94 3.81
C ARG A 89 -4.54 -19.09 2.90
N MET A 90 -5.55 -19.71 2.28
CA MET A 90 -6.54 -19.01 1.46
C MET A 90 -7.37 -18.02 2.27
N LEU A 91 -7.79 -18.40 3.48
CA LEU A 91 -8.52 -17.50 4.36
C LEU A 91 -7.69 -16.27 4.74
N LYS A 92 -6.38 -16.42 4.99
CA LYS A 92 -5.50 -15.26 5.23
C LYS A 92 -5.44 -14.32 4.03
N TRP A 93 -5.35 -14.86 2.82
CA TRP A 93 -5.38 -14.08 1.58
C TRP A 93 -6.72 -13.33 1.39
N VAL A 94 -7.84 -14.01 1.66
CA VAL A 94 -9.18 -13.40 1.62
C VAL A 94 -9.31 -12.30 2.68
N THR A 95 -8.83 -12.53 3.90
CA THR A 95 -8.83 -11.53 4.97
C THR A 95 -8.01 -10.29 4.59
N GLU A 96 -6.79 -10.44 4.07
CA GLU A 96 -6.02 -9.28 3.61
C GLU A 96 -6.69 -8.57 2.43
N THR A 97 -7.22 -9.32 1.45
CA THR A 97 -7.92 -8.72 0.30
C THR A 97 -9.11 -7.90 0.77
N ALA A 98 -9.93 -8.45 1.67
CA ALA A 98 -11.08 -7.75 2.22
C ALA A 98 -10.64 -6.49 3.01
N ALA A 99 -9.62 -6.61 3.86
CA ALA A 99 -9.09 -5.48 4.61
C ALA A 99 -8.55 -4.37 3.68
N TRP A 100 -7.77 -4.72 2.66
CA TRP A 100 -7.29 -3.77 1.66
C TRP A 100 -8.45 -3.06 0.96
N LEU A 101 -9.45 -3.80 0.48
CA LEU A 101 -10.63 -3.22 -0.17
C LEU A 101 -11.40 -2.25 0.73
N VAL A 102 -11.55 -2.56 2.03
CA VAL A 102 -12.18 -1.66 3.01
C VAL A 102 -11.44 -0.32 3.10
N PHE A 103 -10.10 -0.34 3.05
CA PHE A 103 -9.31 0.88 3.17
C PHE A 103 -9.18 1.66 1.86
N THR A 104 -9.13 1.00 0.70
CA THR A 104 -8.77 1.65 -0.57
C THR A 104 -9.90 1.77 -1.59
N SER A 105 -10.97 1.03 -1.41
CA SER A 105 -12.07 0.94 -2.38
C SER A 105 -13.36 1.47 -1.80
N TRP A 106 -14.29 1.85 -2.70
CA TRP A 106 -15.64 2.20 -2.33
C TRP A 106 -16.35 0.96 -1.77
N PHE A 107 -16.34 0.80 -0.45
CA PHE A 107 -16.92 -0.34 0.24
C PHE A 107 -17.85 0.20 1.33
N PHE A 108 -19.15 0.21 1.03
CA PHE A 108 -20.18 0.87 1.84
C PHE A 108 -19.99 2.40 1.98
N GLY A 109 -19.71 3.06 0.86
CA GLY A 109 -19.43 4.51 0.79
C GLY A 109 -17.97 4.81 0.42
N PRO A 110 -17.49 6.06 0.61
CA PRO A 110 -16.11 6.43 0.33
C PRO A 110 -15.11 5.52 1.04
N ALA A 111 -13.94 5.32 0.44
CA ALA A 111 -12.88 4.51 1.04
C ALA A 111 -12.51 5.04 2.43
N LEU A 112 -12.14 4.17 3.37
CA LEU A 112 -11.84 4.63 4.74
C LEU A 112 -10.67 5.62 4.77
N LEU A 113 -9.70 5.49 3.86
CA LEU A 113 -8.62 6.47 3.73
C LEU A 113 -9.13 7.85 3.30
N ASP A 114 -10.09 7.92 2.37
CA ASP A 114 -10.72 9.19 1.98
C ASP A 114 -11.48 9.82 3.15
N ARG A 115 -12.18 9.00 3.96
CA ARG A 115 -12.85 9.47 5.17
C ARG A 115 -11.84 9.97 6.21
N ALA A 116 -10.70 9.30 6.37
CA ALA A 116 -9.65 9.71 7.29
C ALA A 116 -9.07 11.08 6.90
N ILE A 117 -8.86 11.34 5.61
CA ILE A 117 -8.43 12.66 5.11
C ILE A 117 -9.46 13.73 5.48
N LEU A 118 -10.76 13.49 5.25
CA LEU A 118 -11.80 14.46 5.59
C LEU A 118 -11.94 14.69 7.10
N MET A 119 -11.94 13.63 7.90
CA MET A 119 -12.05 13.74 9.36
C MET A 119 -10.88 14.50 9.98
N SER A 120 -9.73 14.52 9.32
CA SER A 120 -8.54 15.26 9.73
C SER A 120 -8.45 16.67 9.12
N GLY A 121 -9.55 17.20 8.57
CA GLY A 121 -9.64 18.57 8.06
C GLY A 121 -9.40 18.71 6.55
N GLY A 122 -9.34 17.60 5.82
CA GLY A 122 -9.18 17.59 4.38
C GLY A 122 -10.39 18.18 3.65
N ASN A 123 -10.13 18.72 2.46
CA ASN A 123 -11.13 19.25 1.54
C ASN A 123 -10.86 18.73 0.12
N CYS A 124 -11.87 18.79 -0.74
CA CYS A 124 -11.73 18.37 -2.15
C CYS A 124 -11.26 19.55 -3.01
N PHE A 125 -10.09 19.42 -3.64
CA PHE A 125 -9.48 20.48 -4.45
C PHE A 125 -9.34 20.08 -5.91
N VAL A 126 -9.52 21.04 -6.81
CA VAL A 126 -9.17 20.94 -8.23
C VAL A 126 -8.10 21.98 -8.58
N SER A 127 -7.09 21.58 -9.35
CA SER A 127 -6.06 22.49 -9.87
C SER A 127 -6.57 23.16 -11.15
N LEU A 128 -6.57 24.49 -11.17
CA LEU A 128 -6.98 25.29 -12.31
C LEU A 128 -5.81 25.48 -13.29
N PRO A 129 -6.09 25.80 -14.58
CA PRO A 129 -5.05 26.12 -15.56
C PRO A 129 -4.12 27.27 -15.15
N SER A 130 -4.61 28.19 -14.31
CA SER A 130 -3.83 29.32 -13.77
C SER A 130 -2.76 28.89 -12.76
N GLY A 131 -2.78 27.63 -12.30
CA GLY A 131 -1.93 27.13 -11.20
C GLY A 131 -2.56 27.33 -9.81
N GLU A 132 -3.69 28.03 -9.72
CA GLU A 132 -4.46 28.15 -8.48
C GLU A 132 -5.24 26.87 -8.18
N THR A 133 -5.55 26.65 -6.90
CA THR A 133 -6.38 25.52 -6.47
C THR A 133 -7.72 26.01 -5.94
N MET A 134 -8.79 25.37 -6.38
CA MET A 134 -10.17 25.67 -5.99
C MET A 134 -10.74 24.52 -5.16
N THR A 135 -11.49 24.83 -4.10
CA THR A 135 -12.28 23.84 -3.35
C THR A 135 -13.58 23.55 -4.08
N VAL A 136 -13.95 22.27 -4.18
CA VAL A 136 -15.21 21.79 -4.79
C VAL A 136 -15.95 20.86 -3.81
N PRO A 137 -17.24 20.57 -4.01
CA PRO A 137 -17.97 19.62 -3.16
C PRO A 137 -17.28 18.25 -3.07
N HIS A 138 -17.32 17.63 -1.89
CA HIS A 138 -16.58 16.38 -1.62
C HIS A 138 -17.02 15.20 -2.49
N ASP A 139 -18.28 15.20 -2.95
CA ASP A 139 -18.84 14.16 -3.80
C ASP A 139 -18.01 13.95 -5.07
N PHE A 140 -17.47 15.02 -5.66
CA PHE A 140 -16.62 14.90 -6.87
C PHE A 140 -15.34 14.11 -6.62
N CYS A 141 -14.72 14.25 -5.44
CA CYS A 141 -13.54 13.48 -5.07
C CYS A 141 -13.90 12.00 -4.80
N PHE A 142 -15.02 11.78 -4.13
CA PHE A 142 -15.53 10.47 -3.75
C PHE A 142 -15.94 9.60 -4.96
N THR A 143 -16.64 10.19 -5.91
CA THR A 143 -17.03 9.53 -7.16
C THR A 143 -15.90 9.49 -8.19
N LYS A 144 -14.77 10.18 -7.90
CA LYS A 144 -13.64 10.37 -8.82
C LYS A 144 -14.09 10.99 -10.15
N SER A 145 -15.04 11.91 -10.08
CA SER A 145 -15.58 12.61 -11.24
C SER A 145 -14.53 13.51 -11.89
N THR A 146 -14.58 13.60 -13.22
CA THR A 146 -13.82 14.61 -13.96
C THR A 146 -14.68 15.87 -14.07
N LEU A 147 -14.07 17.02 -13.79
CA LEU A 147 -14.66 18.34 -14.00
C LEU A 147 -14.26 18.88 -15.37
N THR A 148 -15.22 19.52 -16.03
CA THR A 148 -15.10 20.19 -17.31
C THR A 148 -15.58 21.63 -17.19
N PRO A 149 -15.19 22.53 -18.11
CA PRO A 149 -15.66 23.91 -18.08
C PRO A 149 -17.19 24.06 -18.24
N ALA A 150 -17.91 22.98 -18.61
CA ALA A 150 -19.35 22.97 -18.76
C ALA A 150 -20.12 22.92 -17.42
N GLU A 151 -19.45 22.67 -16.28
CA GLU A 151 -20.09 22.75 -14.96
C GLU A 151 -20.27 24.21 -14.50
N THR A 152 -21.25 24.88 -15.11
CA THR A 152 -21.59 26.30 -14.87
C THR A 152 -21.97 26.64 -13.43
N HIS A 153 -22.28 25.64 -12.60
CA HIS A 153 -22.57 25.81 -11.17
C HIS A 153 -21.31 25.87 -10.29
N LEU A 154 -20.16 25.40 -10.81
CA LEU A 154 -18.88 25.44 -10.11
C LEU A 154 -18.00 26.59 -10.60
N PHE A 155 -18.01 26.84 -11.91
CA PHE A 155 -17.14 27.85 -12.52
C PHE A 155 -17.92 29.12 -12.85
N SER A 156 -17.32 30.27 -12.52
CA SER A 156 -17.84 31.57 -12.96
C SER A 156 -17.93 31.62 -14.49
N ALA A 157 -18.90 32.36 -15.03
CA ALA A 157 -19.02 32.61 -16.46
C ALA A 157 -17.76 33.25 -17.09
N SER A 158 -16.88 33.84 -16.27
CA SER A 158 -15.60 34.41 -16.69
C SER A 158 -14.43 33.41 -16.68
N PHE A 159 -14.64 32.18 -16.23
CA PHE A 159 -13.60 31.14 -16.26
C PHE A 159 -13.41 30.64 -17.70
N VAL A 160 -12.23 30.91 -18.26
CA VAL A 160 -11.84 30.43 -19.59
C VAL A 160 -10.77 29.37 -19.41
N ALA A 161 -11.15 28.10 -19.62
CA ALA A 161 -10.20 27.00 -19.63
C ALA A 161 -9.61 26.79 -21.03
N PRO A 162 -8.37 26.30 -21.14
CA PRO A 162 -7.82 25.82 -22.41
C PRO A 162 -8.73 24.74 -23.03
N PRO A 163 -8.79 24.64 -24.37
CA PRO A 163 -9.51 23.57 -25.04
C PRO A 163 -9.06 22.19 -24.53
N GLY A 164 -10.01 21.35 -24.12
CA GLY A 164 -9.73 20.00 -23.63
C GLY A 164 -9.19 19.93 -22.19
N TRP A 165 -9.26 21.01 -21.41
CA TRP A 165 -8.95 20.94 -19.98
C TRP A 165 -9.95 20.05 -19.23
N GLU A 166 -9.41 19.15 -18.41
CA GLU A 166 -10.13 18.29 -17.49
C GLU A 166 -9.53 18.44 -16.08
N GLY A 167 -10.34 18.86 -15.13
CA GLY A 167 -9.98 18.91 -13.72
C GLY A 167 -10.27 17.57 -13.04
N LYS A 168 -9.30 16.99 -12.32
CA LYS A 168 -9.54 15.79 -11.49
C LYS A 168 -9.41 16.16 -10.02
N PRO A 169 -10.55 16.39 -9.33
CA PRO A 169 -10.52 16.77 -7.92
C PRO A 169 -9.86 15.70 -7.06
N ARG A 170 -9.14 16.14 -6.02
CA ARG A 170 -8.51 15.25 -5.03
C ARG A 170 -8.65 15.79 -3.62
N LEU A 171 -8.82 14.88 -2.66
CA LEU A 171 -8.82 15.23 -1.25
C LEU A 171 -7.41 15.62 -0.79
N ARG A 172 -7.27 16.80 -0.19
CA ARG A 172 -6.00 17.41 0.24
C ARG A 172 -6.19 18.22 1.52
N LYS A 173 -5.10 18.69 2.13
CA LYS A 173 -4.99 19.41 3.42
C LYS A 173 -5.38 18.62 4.69
N GLY A 174 -5.80 17.37 4.55
CA GLY A 174 -5.98 16.44 5.68
C GLY A 174 -4.84 15.43 5.75
N HIS A 175 -4.88 14.56 6.74
CA HIS A 175 -3.90 13.49 6.92
C HIS A 175 -4.07 12.39 5.84
N ASP A 176 -3.22 12.43 4.80
CA ASP A 176 -3.20 11.47 3.68
C ASP A 176 -2.29 10.27 4.00
N VAL A 177 -2.84 9.25 4.67
CA VAL A 177 -2.12 8.01 4.97
C VAL A 177 -1.47 7.44 3.70
N SER A 178 -0.18 7.13 3.75
CA SER A 178 0.53 6.61 2.58
C SER A 178 0.00 5.22 2.19
N GLY A 179 -0.89 5.20 1.19
CA GLY A 179 -1.46 3.97 0.64
C GLY A 179 -0.43 3.01 0.05
N HIS A 180 0.69 3.53 -0.46
CA HIS A 180 1.80 2.71 -0.95
C HIS A 180 2.53 2.00 0.18
N ILE A 181 2.93 2.73 1.24
CA ILE A 181 3.59 2.10 2.40
C ILE A 181 2.65 1.13 3.09
N PHE A 182 1.36 1.46 3.20
CA PHE A 182 0.32 0.54 3.66
C PHE A 182 0.32 -0.77 2.86
N LEU A 183 0.10 -0.69 1.55
CA LEU A 183 -0.04 -1.86 0.68
C LEU A 183 1.24 -2.70 0.58
N LEU A 184 2.41 -2.05 0.51
CA LEU A 184 3.70 -2.72 0.44
C LEU A 184 4.03 -3.43 1.76
N THR A 185 3.75 -2.79 2.90
CA THR A 185 3.99 -3.40 4.22
C THR A 185 3.15 -4.66 4.42
N MET A 186 1.84 -4.59 4.16
CA MET A 186 0.99 -5.79 4.25
C MET A 186 1.44 -6.87 3.27
N SER A 187 1.75 -6.50 2.02
CA SER A 187 2.22 -7.45 1.00
C SER A 187 3.51 -8.18 1.41
N ILE A 188 4.48 -7.47 2.00
CA ILE A 188 5.74 -8.07 2.47
C ILE A 188 5.47 -9.09 3.57
N LEU A 189 4.69 -8.71 4.59
CA LEU A 189 4.42 -9.58 5.73
C LEU A 189 3.59 -10.80 5.33
N PHE A 190 2.61 -10.61 4.44
CA PHE A 190 1.80 -11.68 3.89
C PHE A 190 2.63 -12.69 3.11
N LEU A 191 3.42 -12.26 2.12
CA LEU A 191 4.27 -13.17 1.33
C LEU A 191 5.27 -13.92 2.22
N ALA A 192 5.86 -13.24 3.21
CA ALA A 192 6.73 -13.88 4.18
C ALA A 192 6.01 -14.98 4.97
N ASP A 193 4.79 -14.74 5.48
CA ASP A 193 4.00 -15.79 6.14
C ASP A 193 3.66 -16.94 5.19
N GLN A 194 3.30 -16.64 3.94
CA GLN A 194 2.92 -17.66 2.96
C GLN A 194 4.07 -18.51 2.44
N LEU A 195 5.32 -18.04 2.56
CA LEU A 195 6.53 -18.81 2.24
C LEU A 195 6.91 -19.85 3.30
N ARG A 196 6.43 -19.70 4.55
CA ARG A 196 6.82 -20.57 5.67
C ARG A 196 6.66 -22.07 5.41
N PRO A 197 5.53 -22.55 4.83
CA PRO A 197 5.37 -23.99 4.56
C PRO A 197 6.44 -24.53 3.62
N SER A 198 6.80 -23.78 2.57
CA SER A 198 7.85 -24.18 1.62
C SER A 198 9.21 -24.26 2.33
N LEU A 199 9.54 -23.28 3.16
CA LEU A 199 10.83 -23.19 3.86
C LEU A 199 11.03 -24.24 4.98
N ARG A 200 9.99 -25.01 5.34
CA ARG A 200 10.12 -26.13 6.28
C ARG A 200 10.79 -27.36 5.68
N HIS A 201 10.77 -27.48 4.34
CA HIS A 201 11.34 -28.61 3.63
C HIS A 201 12.59 -28.18 2.85
N PRO A 202 13.61 -29.04 2.72
CA PRO A 202 14.79 -28.71 1.93
C PRO A 202 14.43 -28.44 0.46
N PHE A 203 15.08 -27.45 -0.15
CA PHE A 203 14.92 -27.06 -1.56
C PHE A 203 15.05 -28.24 -2.54
N THR A 204 15.81 -29.28 -2.18
CA THR A 204 16.00 -30.48 -2.98
C THR A 204 14.71 -31.29 -3.21
N HIS A 205 13.74 -31.17 -2.29
CA HIS A 205 12.46 -31.89 -2.36
C HIS A 205 11.40 -31.14 -3.15
N TRP A 206 11.67 -29.89 -3.56
CA TRP A 206 10.68 -29.09 -4.28
C TRP A 206 10.64 -29.48 -5.76
N PRO A 207 9.44 -29.71 -6.33
CA PRO A 207 9.28 -29.78 -7.78
C PRO A 207 9.85 -28.52 -8.45
N THR A 208 10.40 -28.65 -9.66
CA THR A 208 11.01 -27.52 -10.39
C THR A 208 10.08 -26.32 -10.49
N ILE A 209 8.79 -26.56 -10.75
CA ILE A 209 7.79 -25.48 -10.82
C ILE A 209 7.62 -24.73 -9.49
N HIS A 210 7.70 -25.44 -8.36
CA HIS A 210 7.59 -24.82 -7.04
C HIS A 210 8.84 -23.98 -6.70
N LYS A 211 10.01 -24.38 -7.20
CA LYS A 211 11.24 -23.57 -7.07
C LYS A 211 11.07 -22.21 -7.72
N TYR A 212 10.50 -22.16 -8.94
CA TYR A 212 10.18 -20.89 -9.59
C TYR A 212 9.15 -20.07 -8.81
N ALA A 213 8.15 -20.72 -8.22
CA ALA A 213 7.16 -20.02 -7.40
C ALA A 213 7.77 -19.38 -6.14
N VAL A 214 8.64 -20.11 -5.44
CA VAL A 214 9.36 -19.56 -4.28
C VAL A 214 10.33 -18.46 -4.69
N ALA A 215 11.06 -18.63 -5.80
CA ALA A 215 11.96 -17.60 -6.33
C ALA A 215 11.20 -16.31 -6.70
N ALA A 216 10.03 -16.43 -7.34
CA ALA A 216 9.17 -15.29 -7.66
C ALA A 216 8.70 -14.56 -6.39
N ASN A 217 8.33 -15.29 -5.33
CA ASN A 217 7.96 -14.69 -4.05
C ASN A 217 9.14 -13.91 -3.42
N ILE A 218 10.35 -14.48 -3.44
CA ILE A 218 11.55 -13.82 -2.90
C ILE A 218 11.91 -12.57 -3.71
N ALA A 219 11.87 -12.66 -5.05
CA ALA A 219 12.11 -11.52 -5.93
C ALA A 219 11.08 -10.39 -5.70
N LEU A 220 9.83 -10.75 -5.47
CA LEU A 220 8.77 -9.79 -5.19
C LEU A 220 8.92 -9.16 -3.80
N LEU A 221 9.33 -9.93 -2.78
CA LEU A 221 9.70 -9.39 -1.46
C LEU A 221 10.83 -8.35 -1.55
N ALA A 222 11.89 -8.65 -2.32
CA ALA A 222 12.98 -7.71 -2.54
C ALA A 222 12.50 -6.44 -3.26
N THR A 223 11.65 -6.62 -4.28
CA THR A 223 10.99 -5.51 -5.00
C THR A 223 10.17 -4.63 -4.06
N TRP A 224 9.39 -5.22 -3.15
CA TRP A 224 8.59 -4.48 -2.17
C TRP A 224 9.42 -3.76 -1.13
N LEU A 225 10.51 -4.37 -0.63
CA LEU A 225 11.43 -3.68 0.27
C LEU A 225 12.07 -2.47 -0.43
N PHE A 226 12.51 -2.64 -1.68
CA PHE A 226 13.07 -1.54 -2.46
C PHE A 226 12.03 -0.44 -2.78
N ALA A 227 10.80 -0.83 -3.10
CA ALA A 227 9.68 0.09 -3.30
C ALA A 227 9.35 0.87 -2.02
N SER A 228 9.37 0.22 -0.86
CA SER A 228 9.18 0.88 0.44
C SER A 228 10.30 1.87 0.74
N ALA A 229 11.55 1.53 0.40
CA ALA A 229 12.71 2.41 0.56
C ALA A 229 12.57 3.69 -0.30
N THR A 230 12.33 3.52 -1.60
CA THR A 230 12.19 4.67 -2.53
C THR A 230 10.96 5.52 -2.23
N THR A 231 9.84 4.89 -1.87
CA THR A 231 8.63 5.60 -1.42
C THR A 231 8.92 6.42 -0.17
N SER A 232 9.56 5.82 0.83
CA SER A 232 9.89 6.50 2.09
C SER A 232 10.95 7.58 1.94
N ALA A 233 11.87 7.45 0.97
CA ALA A 233 12.92 8.44 0.71
C ALA A 233 12.39 9.69 0.00
N TYR A 234 11.46 9.55 -0.96
CA TYR A 234 11.11 10.64 -1.89
C TYR A 234 9.66 11.11 -1.85
N PHE A 235 8.73 10.32 -1.29
CA PHE A 235 7.30 10.66 -1.34
C PHE A 235 6.72 10.64 0.06
N HIS A 236 5.60 11.35 0.24
CA HIS A 236 4.86 11.45 1.50
C HIS A 236 5.63 12.14 2.64
N SER A 237 4.90 12.81 3.53
CA SER A 237 5.46 13.31 4.78
C SER A 237 5.79 12.14 5.75
N PRO A 238 6.64 12.36 6.77
CA PRO A 238 6.97 11.32 7.75
C PRO A 238 5.74 10.71 8.43
N LEU A 239 4.74 11.52 8.78
CA LEU A 239 3.54 11.04 9.48
C LEU A 239 2.65 10.19 8.56
N GLU A 240 2.51 10.59 7.30
CA GLU A 240 1.79 9.83 6.27
C GLU A 240 2.42 8.42 6.09
N LYS A 241 3.76 8.32 6.09
CA LYS A 241 4.50 7.03 6.03
C LYS A 241 4.27 6.19 7.28
N ILE A 242 4.40 6.77 8.47
CA ILE A 242 4.26 6.08 9.76
C ILE A 242 2.87 5.47 9.88
N THR A 243 1.82 6.26 9.60
CA THR A 243 0.43 5.77 9.66
C THR A 243 0.15 4.71 8.60
N GLY A 244 0.68 4.83 7.39
CA GLY A 244 0.58 3.80 6.36
C GLY A 244 1.24 2.49 6.80
N TYR A 245 2.44 2.55 7.36
CA TYR A 245 3.17 1.40 7.90
C TYR A 245 2.40 0.72 9.03
N ILE A 246 1.96 1.50 10.02
CA ILE A 246 1.18 1.01 11.17
C ILE A 246 -0.09 0.31 10.69
N LEU A 247 -0.82 0.90 9.73
CA LEU A 247 -2.00 0.30 9.15
C LEU A 247 -1.68 -1.03 8.44
N GLY A 248 -0.57 -1.10 7.70
CA GLY A 248 -0.15 -2.32 7.02
C GLY A 248 0.18 -3.46 7.98
N VAL A 249 0.88 -3.15 9.07
CA VAL A 249 1.16 -4.12 10.16
C VAL A 249 -0.14 -4.58 10.82
N MET A 250 -1.07 -3.68 11.10
CA MET A 250 -2.37 -4.03 11.71
C MET A 250 -3.19 -4.94 10.80
N THR A 251 -3.29 -4.61 9.51
CA THR A 251 -4.00 -5.43 8.52
C THR A 251 -3.41 -6.84 8.42
N PHE A 252 -2.08 -6.95 8.39
CA PHE A 252 -1.43 -8.27 8.47
C PHE A 252 -1.75 -8.98 9.79
N GLY A 253 -1.76 -8.25 10.91
CA GLY A 253 -2.11 -8.78 12.24
C GLY A 253 -3.47 -9.48 12.29
N LEU A 254 -4.46 -8.97 11.55
CA LEU A 254 -5.79 -9.61 11.43
C LEU A 254 -5.70 -11.05 10.94
N THR A 255 -4.79 -11.34 10.02
CA THR A 255 -4.60 -12.70 9.47
C THR A 255 -4.03 -13.70 10.49
N GLN A 256 -3.44 -13.20 11.57
CA GLN A 256 -2.81 -14.03 12.60
C GLN A 256 -3.78 -14.39 13.74
N ILE A 257 -4.89 -13.65 13.89
CA ILE A 257 -5.88 -13.84 14.98
C ILE A 257 -6.35 -15.30 15.11
N PRO A 258 -6.79 -16.00 14.04
CA PRO A 258 -7.25 -17.39 14.19
C PRO A 258 -6.16 -18.34 14.71
N SER A 259 -4.90 -18.08 14.33
CA SER A 259 -3.76 -18.89 14.79
C SER A 259 -3.44 -18.62 16.27
N LEU A 260 -3.56 -17.36 16.71
CA LEU A 260 -3.36 -16.95 18.10
C LEU A 260 -4.43 -17.51 19.02
N ILE A 261 -5.71 -17.45 18.61
CA ILE A 261 -6.82 -18.04 19.37
C ILE A 261 -6.58 -19.53 19.56
N LYS A 262 -6.29 -20.27 18.48
CA LYS A 262 -6.02 -21.71 18.55
C LYS A 262 -4.85 -22.05 19.48
N ALA A 263 -3.76 -21.29 19.43
CA ALA A 263 -2.61 -21.52 20.30
C ALA A 263 -2.95 -21.31 21.78
N ASN A 264 -3.75 -20.30 22.10
CA ASN A 264 -4.20 -20.02 23.46
C ASN A 264 -5.12 -21.12 24.00
N THR A 265 -6.06 -21.62 23.19
CA THR A 265 -6.94 -22.74 23.58
C THR A 265 -6.13 -23.99 23.92
N VAL A 266 -5.17 -24.37 23.07
CA VAL A 266 -4.30 -25.54 23.32
C VAL A 266 -3.45 -25.37 24.58
N ARG A 267 -2.98 -24.15 24.85
CA ARG A 267 -2.20 -23.85 26.07
C ARG A 267 -3.07 -23.97 27.33
N ALA A 268 -4.33 -23.52 27.28
CA ALA A 268 -5.27 -23.64 28.39
C ALA A 268 -5.61 -25.11 28.69
N GLU A 269 -5.86 -25.92 27.66
CA GLU A 269 -6.11 -27.37 27.80
C GLU A 269 -4.93 -28.11 28.47
N LYS A 270 -3.69 -27.76 28.10
CA LYS A 270 -2.48 -28.32 28.72
C LYS A 270 -2.32 -27.96 30.21
N LEU A 271 -2.75 -26.76 30.62
CA LEU A 271 -2.66 -26.32 32.02
C LEU A 271 -3.74 -26.97 32.91
N HIS A 272 -4.89 -27.33 32.35
CA HIS A 272 -5.95 -28.02 33.08
C HIS A 272 -5.75 -29.55 33.17
N SER A 273 -4.86 -30.10 32.35
CA SER A 273 -4.54 -31.55 32.31
C SER A 273 -3.27 -31.90 33.08
N SER A 274 -2.58 -30.91 33.66
CA SER A 274 -1.38 -31.04 34.51
C SER A 274 -1.72 -30.76 35.96
#